data_AF-A0A803QYW3-F1
#
_entry.id   AF-A0A803QYW3-F1
#
_cell.length_a   1.000
_cell.length_b   1.000
_cell.length_c   1.000
_cell.angle_alpha   90.00
_cell.angle_beta   90.00
_cell.angle_gamma   90.00
#
_symmetry.space_group_name_H-M   'P 1'
#
loop_
_entity.id
_entity.type
_entity.pdbx_description
1 polymer ?
#
loop_
_entity_poly.entity_id
_entity_poly.type
_entity_poly.pdbx_seq_one_letter_code
_entity_poly.pdbx_strand_id
1 'polypeptide(L)'
;MKTSGKKKKKDSKSSKPFKIAIADFVKDVLKPSWRQGNMSKEAFKTIVKKTVDKVSGAMKGHQIPKSQAKIDHYINSSQRKLTKLVMGYVDKYVNV
;
A
#
# COMPACT_ATOMS: atom_id res chain seq x y z
N MET A 1 32.58 9.97 -20.26
CA MET A 1 31.40 10.76 -19.83
C MET A 1 30.93 10.24 -18.48
N LYS A 2 31.14 10.99 -17.38
CA LYS A 2 30.76 10.58 -16.02
C LYS A 2 29.51 11.33 -15.59
N THR A 3 28.48 10.56 -15.28
CA THR A 3 27.16 10.94 -14.77
C THR A 3 27.25 11.85 -13.54
N SER A 4 26.64 13.04 -13.59
CA SER A 4 26.43 13.86 -12.38
C SER A 4 25.13 14.66 -12.49
N GLY A 5 24.37 14.69 -11.39
CA GLY A 5 23.45 15.80 -11.16
C GLY A 5 21.95 15.51 -11.02
N LYS A 6 21.51 14.32 -10.58
CA LYS A 6 20.09 14.15 -10.18
C LYS A 6 19.91 14.43 -8.68
N LYS A 7 19.95 15.71 -8.29
CA LYS A 7 19.38 16.18 -7.02
C LYS A 7 18.16 17.07 -7.31
N LYS A 8 17.07 16.43 -7.73
CA LYS A 8 15.74 17.06 -7.69
C LYS A 8 15.26 17.08 -6.25
N LYS A 9 15.23 18.29 -5.69
CA LYS A 9 14.38 18.70 -4.57
C LYS A 9 12.98 18.09 -4.73
N LYS A 10 12.58 17.12 -3.89
CA LYS A 10 11.17 16.65 -3.82
C LYS A 10 10.89 15.87 -2.53
N ASP A 11 11.18 16.47 -1.37
CA ASP A 11 10.94 15.85 -0.06
C ASP A 11 9.49 15.92 0.47
N SER A 12 8.52 16.31 -0.36
CA SER A 12 7.11 16.36 0.08
C SER A 12 6.13 15.61 -0.83
N LYS A 13 6.60 14.99 -1.92
CA LYS A 13 5.76 14.25 -2.90
C LYS A 13 6.27 12.83 -3.22
N SER A 14 7.35 12.37 -2.58
CA SER A 14 8.06 11.13 -2.93
C SER A 14 7.40 9.84 -2.44
N SER A 15 6.52 9.89 -1.43
CA SER A 15 5.75 8.72 -0.95
C SER A 15 4.38 8.56 -1.62
N LYS A 16 3.91 9.54 -2.40
CA LYS A 16 2.64 9.46 -3.13
C LYS A 16 2.53 8.21 -4.02
N PRO A 17 3.50 7.91 -4.92
CA PRO A 17 3.41 6.72 -5.76
C PRO A 17 3.40 5.43 -4.94
N PHE A 18 4.15 5.39 -3.83
CA PHE A 18 4.15 4.25 -2.93
C PHE A 18 2.77 4.02 -2.29
N LYS A 19 2.17 5.07 -1.72
CA LYS A 19 0.83 4.98 -1.11
C LYS A 19 -0.24 4.58 -2.14
N ILE A 20 -0.15 5.08 -3.37
CA ILE A 20 -1.08 4.73 -4.45
C ILE A 20 -0.96 3.25 -4.80
N ALA A 21 0.26 2.74 -5.03
CA ALA A 21 0.48 1.35 -5.38
C ALA A 21 -0.01 0.38 -4.28
N ILE A 22 0.22 0.72 -3.01
CA ILE A 22 -0.34 -0.05 -1.89
C ILE A 22 -1.86 0.04 -1.89
N ALA A 23 -2.45 1.22 -2.09
CA ALA A 23 -3.90 1.37 -2.13
C ALA A 23 -4.53 0.53 -3.24
N ASP A 24 -3.93 0.52 -4.44
CA ASP A 24 -4.45 -0.26 -5.58
C ASP A 24 -4.33 -1.75 -5.34
N PHE A 25 -3.20 -2.22 -4.79
CA PHE A 25 -3.06 -3.61 -4.35
C PHE A 25 -4.14 -4.02 -3.33
N VAL A 26 -4.37 -3.17 -2.31
CA VAL A 26 -5.38 -3.46 -1.28
C VAL A 26 -6.78 -3.48 -1.89
N LYS A 27 -7.12 -2.53 -2.78
CA LYS A 27 -8.40 -2.55 -3.49
C LYS A 27 -8.59 -3.85 -4.28
N ASP A 28 -7.56 -4.34 -4.96
CA ASP A 28 -7.64 -5.59 -5.73
C ASP A 28 -7.86 -6.81 -4.84
N VAL A 29 -7.21 -6.88 -3.68
CA VAL A 29 -7.45 -7.93 -2.68
C VAL A 29 -8.87 -7.84 -2.11
N LEU A 30 -9.39 -6.62 -1.91
CA LEU A 30 -10.72 -6.39 -1.34
C LEU A 30 -11.87 -6.49 -2.34
N LYS A 31 -11.63 -6.29 -3.64
CA LYS A 31 -12.63 -6.40 -4.73
C LYS A 31 -13.49 -7.66 -4.64
N PRO A 32 -12.93 -8.88 -4.48
CA PRO A 32 -13.74 -10.09 -4.35
C PRO A 32 -14.63 -10.06 -3.10
N SER A 33 -14.11 -9.63 -1.94
CA SER A 33 -14.90 -9.52 -0.70
C SER A 33 -16.00 -8.46 -0.80
N TRP A 34 -15.73 -7.35 -1.47
CA TRP A 34 -16.71 -6.30 -1.79
C TRP A 34 -17.83 -6.81 -2.70
N ARG A 35 -17.45 -7.47 -3.80
CA ARG A 35 -18.39 -7.98 -4.80
C ARG A 35 -19.30 -9.07 -4.25
N GLN A 36 -18.82 -9.84 -3.28
CA GLN A 36 -19.63 -10.84 -2.56
C GLN A 36 -20.65 -10.23 -1.59
N GLY A 37 -20.64 -8.91 -1.39
CA GLY A 37 -21.56 -8.24 -0.45
C GLY A 37 -21.14 -8.37 1.02
N ASN A 38 -20.00 -9.00 1.29
CA ASN A 38 -19.49 -9.20 2.65
C ASN A 38 -18.89 -7.91 3.25
N MET A 39 -19.00 -6.74 2.62
CA MET A 39 -18.29 -5.55 3.10
C MET A 39 -19.02 -4.27 2.78
N SER A 40 -19.14 -3.38 3.78
CA SER A 40 -19.71 -2.04 3.63
C SER A 40 -18.67 -1.02 3.16
N LYS A 41 -19.12 0.04 2.47
CA LYS A 41 -18.22 1.00 1.77
C LYS A 41 -17.24 1.66 2.74
N GLU A 42 -17.69 1.78 3.97
CA GLU A 42 -16.92 2.30 5.09
C GLU A 42 -15.86 1.32 5.55
N ALA A 43 -16.19 0.03 5.70
CA ALA A 43 -15.21 -1.01 5.99
C ALA A 43 -14.13 -1.08 4.90
N PHE A 44 -14.53 -1.05 3.62
CA PHE A 44 -13.59 -1.03 2.49
C PHE A 44 -12.62 0.16 2.58
N LYS A 45 -13.14 1.39 2.71
CA LYS A 45 -12.32 2.59 2.84
C LYS A 45 -11.41 2.53 4.07
N THR A 46 -11.93 2.01 5.18
CA THR A 46 -11.19 1.87 6.44
C THR A 46 -10.04 0.89 6.30
N ILE A 47 -10.26 -0.28 5.70
CA ILE A 47 -9.22 -1.29 5.49
C ILE A 47 -8.13 -0.78 4.54
N VAL A 48 -8.51 -0.13 3.43
CA VAL A 48 -7.54 0.50 2.50
C VAL A 48 -6.69 1.52 3.25
N LYS A 49 -7.32 2.45 3.98
CA LYS A 49 -6.61 3.49 4.74
C LYS A 49 -5.70 2.88 5.82
N LYS A 50 -6.22 1.96 6.64
CA LYS A 50 -5.46 1.27 7.69
C LYS A 50 -4.25 0.53 7.13
N THR A 51 -4.41 -0.16 6.01
CA THR A 51 -3.31 -0.90 5.38
C THR A 51 -2.25 0.06 4.84
N VAL A 52 -2.65 1.09 4.10
CA VAL A 52 -1.72 2.09 3.55
C VAL A 52 -0.96 2.80 4.69
N ASP A 53 -1.66 3.21 5.75
CA ASP A 53 -1.04 3.88 6.90
C ASP A 53 -0.11 2.92 7.66
N LYS A 54 -0.50 1.66 7.86
CA LYS A 54 0.33 0.66 8.52
C LYS A 54 1.60 0.36 7.73
N VAL A 55 1.50 0.19 6.42
CA VAL A 55 2.63 -0.10 5.52
C VAL A 55 3.53 1.13 5.37
N SER A 56 2.95 2.32 5.19
CA SER A 56 3.69 3.57 5.14
C SER A 56 4.36 3.92 6.47
N GLY A 57 3.77 3.54 7.60
CA GLY A 57 4.34 3.75 8.94
C GLY A 57 5.38 2.69 9.32
N ALA A 58 5.26 1.46 8.82
CA ALA A 58 6.27 0.41 9.02
C ALA A 58 7.61 0.74 8.35
N MET A 59 7.57 1.53 7.27
CA MET A 59 8.76 2.00 6.56
C MET A 59 9.41 3.17 7.34
N LYS A 60 10.42 2.89 8.16
CA LYS A 60 11.27 3.95 8.75
C LYS A 60 11.91 4.75 7.62
N GLY A 61 11.89 6.10 7.69
CA GLY A 61 12.00 7.03 6.54
C GLY A 61 13.09 6.81 5.48
N HIS A 62 14.15 6.06 5.74
CA HIS A 62 15.15 5.67 4.72
C HIS A 62 14.74 4.46 3.86
N GLN A 63 13.79 3.65 4.30
CA GLN A 63 13.35 2.42 3.61
C GLN A 63 12.18 2.65 2.64
N ILE A 64 11.53 3.82 2.67
CA ILE A 64 10.41 4.11 1.77
C ILE A 64 10.91 4.09 0.32
N PRO A 65 10.41 3.18 -0.52
CA PRO A 65 10.77 3.13 -1.93
C PRO A 65 10.37 4.44 -2.62
N LYS A 66 11.36 5.16 -3.15
CA LYS A 66 11.14 6.43 -3.87
C LYS A 66 10.94 6.26 -5.37
N SER A 67 11.29 5.09 -5.93
CA SER A 67 11.17 4.78 -7.36
C SER A 67 10.13 3.67 -7.60
N GLN A 68 9.41 3.76 -8.72
CA GLN A 68 8.37 2.80 -9.09
C GLN A 68 8.88 1.34 -9.07
N ALA A 69 10.04 1.09 -9.69
CA ALA A 69 10.65 -0.24 -9.67
C ALA A 69 10.91 -0.80 -8.25
N LYS A 70 11.29 0.05 -7.28
CA LYS A 70 11.47 -0.39 -5.88
C LYS A 70 10.12 -0.60 -5.18
N ILE A 71 9.10 0.20 -5.52
CA ILE A 71 7.74 0.04 -5.03
C ILE A 71 7.19 -1.31 -5.50
N ASP A 72 7.28 -1.58 -6.79
CA ASP A 72 6.77 -2.83 -7.39
C ASP A 72 7.54 -4.04 -6.87
N HIS A 73 8.87 -3.94 -6.76
CA HIS A 73 9.68 -4.99 -6.14
C HIS A 73 9.29 -5.25 -4.68
N TYR A 74 9.04 -4.18 -3.92
CA TYR A 74 8.56 -4.30 -2.53
C TYR A 74 7.17 -4.95 -2.47
N ILE A 75 6.24 -4.53 -3.33
CA ILE A 75 4.88 -5.11 -3.37
C ILE A 75 4.96 -6.58 -3.74
N ASN A 76 5.73 -6.97 -4.75
CA ASN A 76 5.89 -8.36 -5.15
C ASN A 76 6.54 -9.20 -4.04
N SER A 77 7.63 -8.72 -3.45
CA SER A 77 8.31 -9.40 -2.35
C SER A 77 7.43 -9.51 -1.09
N SER A 78 6.67 -8.44 -0.80
CA SER A 78 5.79 -8.36 0.37
C SER A 78 4.35 -8.77 0.05
N GLN A 79 4.06 -9.29 -1.14
CA GLN A 79 2.70 -9.50 -1.64
C GLN A 79 1.91 -10.37 -0.67
N ARG A 80 2.49 -11.53 -0.31
CA ARG A 80 1.89 -12.48 0.65
C ARG A 80 1.66 -11.84 2.02
N LYS A 81 2.59 -11.00 2.50
CA LYS A 81 2.47 -10.29 3.78
C LYS A 81 1.36 -9.24 3.72
N LEU A 82 1.29 -8.46 2.64
CA LEU A 82 0.27 -7.46 2.40
C LEU A 82 -1.11 -8.11 2.32
N THR A 83 -1.27 -9.17 1.53
CA THR A 83 -2.53 -9.93 1.44
C THR A 83 -2.95 -10.44 2.83
N LYS A 84 -2.05 -11.07 3.58
CA LYS A 84 -2.36 -11.57 4.93
C LYS A 84 -2.81 -10.46 5.88
N LEU A 85 -2.16 -9.29 5.81
CA LEU A 85 -2.52 -8.12 6.61
C LEU A 85 -3.88 -7.54 6.20
N VAL A 86 -4.16 -7.47 4.90
CA VAL A 86 -5.47 -7.04 4.39
C VAL A 86 -6.56 -8.02 4.83
N MET A 87 -6.36 -9.32 4.65
CA MET A 87 -7.32 -10.35 5.06
C MET A 87 -7.62 -10.31 6.56
N GLY A 88 -6.60 -10.08 7.41
CA GLY A 88 -6.84 -9.89 8.84
C GLY A 88 -7.64 -8.63 9.18
N TYR A 89 -7.49 -7.55 8.40
CA TYR A 89 -8.36 -6.38 8.55
C TYR A 89 -9.76 -6.63 7.99
N VAL A 90 -9.90 -7.36 6.89
CA VAL A 90 -11.21 -7.78 6.37
C VAL A 90 -11.95 -8.51 7.46
N ASP A 91 -11.39 -9.60 7.99
CA ASP A 91 -11.99 -10.38 9.06
C ASP A 91 -12.39 -9.50 10.26
N LYS A 92 -11.48 -8.64 10.71
CA LYS A 92 -11.74 -7.71 11.82
C LYS A 92 -12.83 -6.66 11.58
N TYR A 93 -13.01 -6.19 10.35
CA TYR A 93 -13.94 -5.10 10.02
C TYR A 93 -15.22 -5.56 9.31
N VAL A 94 -15.27 -6.81 8.87
CA VAL A 94 -16.40 -7.45 8.19
C VAL A 94 -17.15 -8.40 9.11
N ASN A 95 -16.44 -9.22 9.89
CA ASN A 95 -17.06 -10.19 10.80
C ASN A 95 -17.31 -9.59 12.20
N VAL A 96 -17.75 -8.32 12.27
CA VAL A 96 -18.23 -7.68 13.53
C VAL A 96 -19.71 -7.90 13.69
#